data_AF-A0A7V9QDD5-F1
#
_entry.id   AF-A0A7V9QDD5-F1
#
_cell.length_a   1.000
_cell.length_b   1.000
_cell.length_c   1.000
_cell.angle_alpha   90.00
_cell.angle_beta   90.00
_cell.angle_gamma   90.00
#
_symmetry.space_group_name_H-M   'P 1'
#
loop_
_entity.id
_entity.type
_entity.pdbx_description
1 polymer ?
#
loop_
_entity_poly.entity_id
_entity_poly.type
_entity_poly.pdbx_seq_one_letter_code
_entity_poly.pdbx_strand_id
1 'polypeptide(L)'
;LKRAVQQFQARHAIAPDGALGVATIRELNHSVGEWIAELQLNLDRWRWLPNDLGDRYVLVNVAGFELEVVEQGRVIETMDGQVEEMKTEVGRPVART
;
A
#
# COMPACT_ATOMS: atom_id res chain seq x y z
N LEU A 1 6.50 -24.71 14.18
CA LEU A 1 7.04 -24.39 12.84
C LEU A 1 5.97 -23.92 11.86
N LYS A 2 4.92 -24.70 11.56
CA LYS A 2 3.86 -24.32 10.59
C LYS A 2 3.29 -22.90 10.80
N ARG A 3 2.93 -22.55 12.04
CA ARG A 3 2.43 -21.20 12.38
C ARG A 3 3.40 -20.07 12.01
N ALA A 4 4.70 -20.28 12.19
CA ALA A 4 5.72 -19.29 11.84
C ALA A 4 5.82 -19.09 10.31
N VAL A 5 5.69 -20.18 9.54
CA VAL A 5 5.64 -20.12 8.08
C VAL A 5 4.39 -19.38 7.61
N GLN A 6 3.23 -19.67 8.20
CA GLN A 6 1.98 -18.98 7.86
C GLN A 6 2.04 -17.48 8.17
N GLN A 7 2.65 -17.09 9.31
CA GLN A 7 2.89 -15.69 9.65
C GLN A 7 3.85 -15.00 8.69
N PHE A 8 4.90 -15.70 8.25
CA PHE A 8 5.79 -15.19 7.21
C PHE A 8 5.01 -14.97 5.91
N GLN A 9 4.32 -15.99 5.41
CA GLN A 9 3.54 -15.90 4.17
C GLN A 9 2.55 -14.73 4.19
N ALA A 10 1.78 -14.57 5.27
CA ALA A 10 0.83 -13.47 5.40
C ALA A 10 1.48 -12.07 5.33
N ARG A 11 2.67 -11.89 5.91
CA ARG A 11 3.40 -10.61 5.87
C ARG A 11 3.95 -10.29 4.49
N HIS A 12 4.23 -11.30 3.69
CA HIS A 12 4.78 -11.16 2.33
C HIS A 12 3.69 -11.29 1.24
N ALA A 13 2.41 -11.10 1.60
CA ALA A 13 1.26 -11.23 0.69
C ALA A 13 1.20 -12.58 -0.05
N ILE A 14 1.73 -13.65 0.54
CA ILE A 14 1.64 -15.03 0.06
C ILE A 14 0.50 -15.73 0.80
N ALA A 15 -0.25 -16.61 0.11
CA ALA A 15 -1.29 -17.41 0.73
C ALA A 15 -0.75 -18.20 1.95
N PRO A 16 -1.33 -18.06 3.16
CA PRO A 16 -0.77 -18.62 4.40
C PRO A 16 -1.13 -20.11 4.60
N ASP A 17 -0.81 -20.95 3.63
CA ASP A 17 -1.07 -22.40 3.64
C ASP A 17 -0.07 -23.20 4.51
N GLY A 18 1.06 -22.58 4.87
CA GLY A 18 2.16 -23.19 5.61
C GLY A 18 3.06 -24.08 4.75
N ALA A 19 2.90 -24.07 3.43
CA ALA A 19 3.70 -24.82 2.47
C ALA A 19 4.88 -23.98 1.94
N LEU A 20 6.02 -24.65 1.72
CA LEU A 20 7.20 -24.04 1.12
C LEU A 20 7.12 -24.11 -0.41
N GLY A 21 6.14 -23.41 -0.98
CA GLY A 21 6.02 -23.26 -2.43
C GLY A 21 7.11 -22.35 -3.02
N VAL A 22 7.15 -22.24 -4.34
CA VAL A 22 8.15 -21.42 -5.07
C VAL A 22 8.16 -19.97 -4.60
N ALA A 23 6.99 -19.37 -4.37
CA ALA A 23 6.87 -18.01 -3.85
C ALA A 23 7.50 -17.88 -2.46
N THR A 24 7.16 -18.77 -1.52
CA THR A 24 7.73 -18.78 -0.17
C THR A 24 9.24 -18.97 -0.18
N ILE A 25 9.76 -19.89 -1.01
CA ILE A 25 11.21 -20.15 -1.11
C ILE A 25 11.95 -18.96 -1.70
N ARG A 26 11.39 -18.33 -2.74
CA ARG A 26 11.97 -17.12 -3.33
C ARG A 26 12.08 -16.02 -2.28
N GLU A 27 11.01 -15.78 -1.53
CA GLU A 27 10.96 -14.75 -0.51
C GLU A 27 11.94 -15.01 0.65
N LEU A 28 12.08 -16.27 1.06
CA LEU A 28 13.06 -16.68 2.07
C LEU A 28 14.51 -16.47 1.62
N ASN A 29 14.77 -16.55 0.31
CA ASN A 29 16.10 -16.34 -0.26
C ASN A 29 16.39 -14.87 -0.59
N HIS A 30 15.48 -13.95 -0.25
CA HIS A 30 15.68 -12.52 -0.47
C HIS A 30 16.78 -12.00 0.47
N SER A 31 17.83 -11.42 -0.10
CA SER A 31 19.00 -10.99 0.65
C SER A 31 18.74 -9.68 1.41
N VAL A 32 19.48 -9.46 2.49
CA VAL A 32 19.42 -8.21 3.27
C VAL A 32 19.74 -6.99 2.39
N GLY A 33 20.63 -7.13 1.41
CA GLY A 33 20.98 -6.05 0.50
C GLY A 33 19.80 -5.62 -0.38
N GLU A 34 19.02 -6.59 -0.87
CA GLU A 34 17.83 -6.31 -1.68
C GLU A 34 16.73 -5.66 -0.82
N TRP A 35 16.52 -6.13 0.42
CA TRP A 35 15.61 -5.48 1.38
C TRP A 35 15.97 -4.01 1.65
N ILE A 36 17.26 -3.71 1.82
CA ILE A 36 17.72 -2.33 2.04
C ILE A 36 17.42 -1.46 0.81
N ALA A 37 17.64 -1.97 -0.39
CA ALA A 37 17.38 -1.23 -1.63
C ALA A 37 15.87 -0.91 -1.79
N GLU A 38 15.00 -1.87 -1.48
CA GLU A 38 13.55 -1.64 -1.49
C GLU A 38 13.11 -0.61 -0.45
N LEU A 39 13.66 -0.68 0.76
CA LEU A 39 13.39 0.30 1.81
C LEU A 39 13.83 1.70 1.41
N GLN A 40 15.02 1.85 0.79
CA GLN A 40 15.50 3.12 0.27
C GLN A 40 14.56 3.69 -0.78
N LEU A 41 14.12 2.88 -1.74
CA LEU A 41 13.18 3.30 -2.77
C LEU A 41 11.84 3.76 -2.16
N ASN A 42 11.35 3.03 -1.15
CA ASN A 42 10.14 3.44 -0.44
C ASN A 42 10.35 4.76 0.30
N LEU A 43 11.46 4.94 1.03
CA LEU A 43 11.76 6.22 1.69
C LEU A 43 11.86 7.39 0.70
N ASP A 44 12.44 7.18 -0.47
CA ASP A 44 12.52 8.19 -1.52
C ASP A 44 11.13 8.59 -2.05
N ARG A 45 10.21 7.62 -2.22
CA ARG A 45 8.81 7.92 -2.59
C ARG A 45 8.13 8.80 -1.55
N TRP A 46 8.36 8.52 -0.27
CA TRP A 46 7.81 9.33 0.82
C TRP A 46 8.41 10.74 0.83
N ARG A 47 9.69 10.88 0.47
CA ARG A 47 10.36 12.19 0.34
C ARG A 47 9.76 13.06 -0.77
N TRP A 48 9.08 12.47 -1.75
CA TRP A 48 8.45 13.19 -2.86
C TRP A 48 7.00 13.58 -2.58
N LEU A 49 6.42 13.15 -1.46
CA LEU A 49 5.11 13.64 -1.03
C LEU A 49 5.24 15.11 -0.60
N PRO A 50 4.28 15.98 -0.96
CA PRO A 50 4.21 17.33 -0.42
C PRO A 50 4.21 17.30 1.11
N ASN A 51 4.96 18.23 1.73
CA ASN A 51 4.97 18.38 3.19
C ASN A 51 3.59 18.79 3.76
N ASP A 52 2.73 19.34 2.91
CA ASP A 52 1.35 19.70 3.23
C ASP A 52 0.44 19.18 2.11
N LEU A 53 -0.46 18.28 2.47
CA LEU A 53 -1.46 17.69 1.58
C LEU A 53 -2.80 18.46 1.65
N GLY A 54 -2.89 19.48 2.50
CA GLY A 54 -4.10 20.22 2.80
C GLY A 54 -5.07 19.48 3.71
N ASP A 55 -6.20 20.11 3.99
CA ASP A 55 -7.24 19.57 4.88
C ASP A 55 -7.99 18.37 4.31
N ARG A 56 -7.94 18.15 2.99
CA ARG A 56 -8.59 17.02 2.33
C ARG A 56 -7.81 16.55 1.13
N TYR A 57 -7.47 15.26 1.09
CA TYR A 57 -6.72 14.65 0.00
C TYR A 57 -7.12 13.19 -0.20
N VAL A 58 -6.73 12.64 -1.35
CA VAL A 58 -6.88 11.22 -1.67
C VAL A 58 -5.50 10.60 -1.71
N LEU A 59 -5.28 9.57 -0.90
CA LEU A 59 -4.07 8.77 -0.91
C LEU A 59 -4.32 7.51 -1.74
N VAL A 60 -3.45 7.25 -2.71
CA VAL A 60 -3.57 6.08 -3.60
C VAL A 60 -2.33 5.21 -3.44
N ASN A 61 -2.50 4.01 -2.90
CA ASN A 61 -1.48 2.99 -2.86
C ASN A 61 -1.63 2.09 -4.09
N VAL A 62 -0.98 2.47 -5.20
CA VAL A 62 -1.05 1.73 -6.47
C VAL A 62 -0.56 0.28 -6.32
N ALA A 63 0.43 0.03 -5.46
CA ALA A 63 0.95 -1.32 -5.23
C ALA A 63 0.02 -2.18 -4.36
N GLY A 64 -0.67 -1.54 -3.40
CA GLY A 64 -1.64 -2.18 -2.53
C GLY A 64 -3.05 -2.31 -3.11
N PHE A 65 -3.35 -1.62 -4.23
CA PHE A 65 -4.70 -1.48 -4.78
C PHE A 65 -5.69 -0.88 -3.77
N GLU A 66 -5.21 0.04 -2.94
CA GLU A 66 -5.97 0.71 -1.89
C GLU A 66 -6.06 2.21 -2.19
N LEU A 67 -7.22 2.78 -1.88
CA LEU A 67 -7.45 4.22 -1.90
C LEU A 67 -8.05 4.67 -0.57
N GLU A 68 -7.54 5.77 -0.04
CA GLU A 68 -8.05 6.41 1.16
C GLU A 68 -8.43 7.86 0.87
N VAL A 69 -9.62 8.26 1.30
CA VAL A 69 -9.98 9.68 1.37
C VAL A 69 -9.68 10.16 2.78
N VAL A 70 -8.81 11.16 2.89
CA VAL A 70 -8.38 11.73 4.16
C VAL A 70 -8.91 13.14 4.30
N GLU A 71 -9.54 13.43 5.44
CA GLU A 71 -9.98 14.78 5.82
C GLU A 71 -9.52 15.10 7.25
N GLN A 72 -8.89 16.25 7.44
CA GLN A 72 -8.29 16.70 8.71
C GLN A 72 -7.38 15.65 9.36
N GLY A 73 -6.61 14.94 8.53
CA GLY A 73 -5.71 13.87 8.96
C GLY A 73 -6.40 12.57 9.41
N ARG A 74 -7.71 12.42 9.18
CA ARG A 74 -8.45 11.18 9.43
C ARG A 74 -8.93 10.55 8.12
N VAL A 75 -8.73 9.24 7.99
CA VAL A 75 -9.34 8.46 6.91
C VAL A 75 -10.85 8.45 7.13
N ILE A 76 -11.60 8.99 6.17
CA ILE A 76 -13.08 9.04 6.21
C ILE A 76 -13.70 7.98 5.31
N GLU A 77 -12.96 7.50 4.31
CA GLU A 77 -13.39 6.44 3.40
C GLU A 77 -12.18 5.65 2.90
N THR A 78 -12.34 4.33 2.80
CA THR A 78 -11.35 3.40 2.24
C THR A 78 -12.02 2.57 1.17
N MET A 79 -11.36 2.43 0.03
CA MET A 79 -11.82 1.59 -1.09
C MET A 79 -10.77 0.51 -1.36
N ASP A 80 -11.18 -0.75 -1.18
CA ASP A 80 -10.36 -1.93 -1.45
C ASP A 80 -10.90 -2.60 -2.73
N GLY A 81 -10.13 -2.57 -3.82
CA GLY A 81 -10.59 -3.18 -5.08
C GLY A 81 -9.84 -2.72 -6.31
N GLN A 82 -9.79 -3.58 -7.33
CA GLN A 82 -9.03 -3.37 -8.57
C GLN A 82 -9.26 -1.96 -9.12
N VAL A 83 -8.20 -1.15 -9.08
CA VAL A 83 -8.15 0.27 -9.48
C VAL A 83 -8.26 0.43 -11.01
N GLU A 84 -9.08 -0.39 -11.67
CA GLU A 84 -9.33 -0.31 -13.11
C GLU A 84 -10.55 0.56 -13.46
N GLU A 85 -11.52 0.70 -12.56
CA GLU A 85 -12.78 1.42 -12.85
C GLU A 85 -13.11 2.51 -11.83
N MET A 86 -12.10 3.29 -11.43
CA MET A 86 -12.32 4.47 -10.62
C MET A 86 -12.75 5.63 -11.53
N LYS A 87 -14.06 5.83 -11.68
CA LYS A 87 -14.60 7.06 -12.28
C LYS A 87 -14.10 8.23 -11.44
N THR A 88 -13.15 8.99 -11.96
CA THR A 88 -12.67 10.21 -11.30
C THR A 88 -13.80 11.24 -11.35
N GLU A 89 -14.71 11.22 -10.38
CA GLU A 89 -15.58 12.36 -10.12
C GLU A 89 -14.74 13.42 -9.41
N VAL A 90 -14.08 14.26 -10.20
CA VAL A 90 -13.55 15.53 -9.69
C VAL A 90 -14.76 16.35 -9.24
N GLY A 91 -15.05 16.31 -7.94
CA GLY A 91 -16.13 17.07 -7.33
C GLY A 91 -16.06 18.52 -7.80
N ARG A 92 -17.14 19.01 -8.40
CA ARG A 92 -17.25 20.39 -8.87
C ARG A 92 -16.85 21.36 -7.75
N PRO A 93 -16.12 22.45 -8.04
CA PRO A 93 -15.79 23.44 -7.04
C PRO A 93 -17.09 23.97 -6.42
N VAL A 94 -17.23 23.80 -5.11
CA VAL A 94 -18.32 24.42 -4.35
C VAL A 94 -18.01 25.91 -4.28
N ALA A 95 -18.53 26.67 -5.24
CA ALA A 95 -18.49 28.12 -5.18
C ALA A 95 -19.33 28.58 -3.98
N ARG A 96 -18.67 29.12 -2.94
CA ARG A 96 -19.36 29.86 -1.87
C ARG A 96 -19.64 31.28 -2.37
N THR A 97 -20.91 31.68 -2.39
CA THR A 97 -21.37 33.07 -2.46
C THR A 97 -21.48 33.63 -1.05
#